data_AF-A0AAX3LEJ3-F1
#
_entry.id   AF-A0AAX3LEJ3-F1
#
_cell.length_a   1.000
_cell.length_b   1.000
_cell.length_c   1.000
_cell.angle_alpha   90.00
_cell.angle_beta   90.00
_cell.angle_gamma   90.00
#
_symmetry.space_group_name_H-M   'P 1'
#
loop_
_entity.id
_entity.type
_entity.pdbx_description
1 polymer ?
#
loop_
_entity_poly.entity_id
_entity_poly.type
_entity_poly.pdbx_seq_one_letter_code
_entity_poly.pdbx_strand_id
1 'polypeptide(L)'
;MIGLLSVTMDHSQQSIYLAISHLLEQLPLTYINGRRNMSGFEVYNSAGALTIDSTNKSIMTGGVKAMGTLIDQGYYTGITCAFGNGGALGFLNSNVIVNRNTTQYWFQLQTDGAWCFPGAYLFMPNSGRFMTSTHTATPTSGYLDVFNASGTLIWSAASAATMPRIVGFLSAGAGVDLSSVVTVTSPVANPWFCWSQCPGNVSDDGTVLGYSGLVIKRNSSTSFSFQYINKLQRSYTQAMGNNGIQIALATFTGF
;
A
#
# COMPACT_ATOMS: atom_id res chain seq x y z
N MET A 1 44.80 23.85 3.19
CA MET A 1 43.81 24.89 3.54
C MET A 1 42.46 24.40 3.01
N ILE A 2 41.71 23.67 3.84
CA ILE A 2 40.42 23.08 3.43
C ILE A 2 39.34 23.97 4.05
N GLY A 3 38.66 24.72 3.18
CA GLY A 3 37.57 25.62 3.58
C GLY A 3 36.35 24.83 4.04
N LEU A 4 35.83 25.18 5.22
CA LEU A 4 34.56 24.70 5.73
C LEU A 4 33.44 25.20 4.82
N LEU A 5 32.77 24.30 4.11
CA LEU A 5 31.51 24.58 3.42
C LEU A 5 30.38 24.42 4.44
N SER A 6 29.84 25.52 4.97
CA SER A 6 28.69 25.50 5.86
C SER A 6 27.41 25.26 5.05
N VAL A 7 26.91 24.02 5.05
CA VAL A 7 25.58 23.70 4.51
C VAL A 7 24.56 23.87 5.63
N THR A 8 23.60 24.79 5.46
CA THR A 8 22.50 24.96 6.40
C THR A 8 21.41 23.95 6.03
N MET A 9 21.18 22.96 6.89
CA MET A 9 20.12 21.94 6.72
C MET A 9 19.06 22.08 7.82
N ASP A 10 17.80 21.85 7.44
CA ASP A 10 16.63 21.77 8.34
C ASP A 10 16.85 20.74 9.47
N HIS A 11 16.37 21.08 10.67
CA HIS A 11 16.38 20.25 11.88
C HIS A 11 15.88 18.80 11.66
N SER A 12 14.92 18.57 10.75
CA SER A 12 14.43 17.22 10.44
C SER A 12 15.48 16.35 9.72
N GLN A 13 16.36 16.96 8.93
CA GLN A 13 17.45 16.28 8.24
C GLN A 13 18.70 16.12 9.13
N GLN A 14 18.91 17.00 10.10
CA GLN A 14 20.01 16.89 11.07
C GLN A 14 19.90 15.64 11.95
N SER A 15 18.69 15.27 12.39
CA SER A 15 18.49 14.06 13.22
C SER A 15 18.78 12.77 12.47
N ILE A 16 18.50 12.73 11.16
CA ILE A 16 18.84 11.62 10.28
C ILE A 16 20.36 11.60 10.01
N TYR A 17 20.98 12.76 9.85
CA TYR A 17 22.41 12.88 9.59
C TYR A 17 23.28 12.42 10.78
N LEU A 18 22.93 12.82 12.01
CA LEU A 18 23.68 12.40 13.21
C LEU A 18 23.54 10.89 13.50
N ALA A 19 22.37 10.32 13.22
CA ALA A 19 22.14 8.88 13.36
C ALA A 19 22.94 8.08 12.32
N ILE A 20 23.11 8.60 11.11
CA ILE A 20 23.86 7.96 10.02
C ILE A 20 25.37 8.16 10.16
N SER A 21 25.85 9.29 10.69
CA SER A 21 27.30 9.54 10.85
C SER A 21 27.94 8.60 11.87
N HIS A 22 27.24 8.22 12.94
CA HIS A 22 27.72 7.21 13.88
C HIS A 22 27.58 5.76 13.37
N LEU A 23 26.64 5.48 12.45
CA LEU A 23 26.49 4.15 11.86
C LEU A 23 27.59 3.84 10.81
N LEU A 24 28.11 4.88 10.13
CA LEU A 24 29.17 4.75 9.13
C LEU A 24 30.53 4.35 9.72
N GLU A 25 30.74 4.46 11.03
CA GLU A 25 31.96 4.01 11.71
C GLU A 25 31.97 2.51 12.06
N GLN A 26 30.83 1.79 11.92
CA GLN A 26 30.70 0.42 12.43
C GLN A 26 30.47 -0.68 11.37
N LEU A 27 30.36 -0.34 10.09
CA LEU A 27 30.13 -1.35 9.03
C LEU A 27 31.45 -1.80 8.38
N PRO A 28 31.68 -3.11 8.17
CA PRO A 28 32.82 -3.59 7.39
C PRO A 28 32.68 -3.12 5.93
N LEU A 29 33.52 -2.17 5.54
CA LEU A 29 33.51 -1.55 4.21
C LEU A 29 34.35 -2.39 3.23
N THR A 30 33.70 -3.04 2.26
CA THR A 30 34.41 -3.73 1.17
C THR A 30 34.28 -2.91 -0.12
N TYR A 31 35.41 -2.47 -0.68
CA TYR A 31 35.47 -1.76 -1.96
C TYR A 31 35.67 -2.77 -3.10
N ILE A 32 34.79 -2.75 -4.11
CA ILE A 32 34.99 -3.45 -5.39
C ILE A 32 34.79 -2.43 -6.51
N ASN A 33 35.76 -2.28 -7.42
CA ASN A 33 35.73 -1.34 -8.55
C ASN A 33 35.45 0.13 -8.16
N GLY A 34 36.01 0.61 -7.05
CA GLY A 34 35.87 2.00 -6.61
C GLY A 34 34.45 2.40 -6.16
N ARG A 35 33.52 1.45 -6.05
CA ARG A 35 32.18 1.66 -5.50
C ARG A 35 32.05 0.92 -4.17
N ARG A 36 31.42 1.55 -3.18
CA ARG A 36 31.15 0.93 -1.89
C ARG A 36 30.13 -0.18 -2.12
N ASN A 37 30.53 -1.44 -1.92
CA ASN A 37 29.62 -2.55 -1.93
C ASN A 37 28.96 -2.59 -0.55
N MET A 38 27.65 -2.40 -0.47
CA MET A 38 26.91 -2.33 0.79
C MET A 38 26.04 -3.56 1.02
N SER A 39 26.56 -4.74 0.65
CA SER A 39 25.95 -6.02 1.04
C SER A 39 25.84 -6.09 2.56
N GLY A 40 24.63 -6.24 3.09
CA GLY A 40 24.32 -6.21 4.52
C GLY A 40 23.93 -4.84 5.07
N PHE A 41 23.69 -3.83 4.21
CA PHE A 41 23.15 -2.54 4.66
C PHE A 41 21.66 -2.67 4.97
N GLU A 42 21.31 -2.35 6.21
CA GLU A 42 19.96 -2.37 6.72
C GLU A 42 19.66 -1.06 7.46
N VAL A 43 18.51 -0.47 7.19
CA VAL A 43 18.01 0.70 7.93
C VAL A 43 16.68 0.34 8.55
N TYR A 44 16.57 0.56 9.86
CA TYR A 44 15.35 0.32 10.62
C TYR A 44 14.69 1.64 11.01
N ASN A 45 13.36 1.64 11.11
CA ASN A 45 12.63 2.76 11.71
C ASN A 45 12.71 2.70 13.26
N SER A 46 12.18 3.72 13.93
CA SER A 46 12.15 3.80 15.41
C SER A 46 11.34 2.70 16.09
N ALA A 47 10.55 1.94 15.34
CA ALA A 47 9.81 0.77 15.83
C ALA A 47 10.55 -0.56 15.57
N GLY A 48 11.79 -0.51 15.06
CA GLY A 48 12.61 -1.68 14.77
C GLY A 48 12.22 -2.42 13.48
N ALA A 49 11.39 -1.84 12.62
CA ALA A 49 11.02 -2.45 11.34
C ALA A 49 12.04 -2.10 10.25
N LEU A 50 12.47 -3.09 9.48
CA LEU A 50 13.38 -2.94 8.36
C LEU A 50 12.73 -2.10 7.24
N THR A 51 13.37 -1.02 6.85
CA THR A 51 12.88 -0.04 5.85
C THR A 51 13.70 0.01 4.57
N ILE A 52 15.01 -0.28 4.67
CA ILE A 52 15.91 -0.37 3.53
C ILE A 52 16.79 -1.58 3.78
N ASP A 53 16.92 -2.45 2.78
CA ASP A 53 17.83 -3.59 2.80
C ASP A 53 18.57 -3.66 1.46
N SER A 54 19.85 -3.97 1.55
CA SER A 54 20.76 -4.19 0.42
C SER A 54 20.40 -5.36 -0.51
N THR A 55 19.45 -6.20 -0.14
CA THR A 55 18.99 -7.37 -0.91
C THR A 55 17.73 -7.05 -1.71
N ASN A 56 16.77 -6.37 -1.09
CA ASN A 56 15.46 -6.10 -1.67
C ASN A 56 15.35 -4.69 -2.26
N LYS A 57 15.14 -4.60 -3.57
CA LYS A 57 14.92 -3.32 -4.25
C LYS A 57 13.63 -2.66 -3.78
N SER A 58 13.73 -1.37 -3.43
CA SER A 58 12.57 -0.58 -3.04
C SER A 58 11.59 -0.40 -4.21
N ILE A 59 10.29 -0.44 -3.90
CA ILE A 59 9.24 -0.09 -4.85
C ILE A 59 9.17 1.43 -5.03
N MET A 60 8.97 1.88 -6.26
CA MET A 60 8.84 3.30 -6.59
C MET A 60 7.46 3.61 -7.15
N THR A 61 7.00 4.82 -6.88
CA THR A 61 5.76 5.41 -7.32
C THR A 61 5.74 5.47 -8.84
N GLY A 62 4.70 4.93 -9.45
CA GLY A 62 4.45 5.06 -10.88
C GLY A 62 3.66 6.33 -11.15
N GLY A 63 2.43 6.39 -10.65
CA GLY A 63 1.59 7.58 -10.75
C GLY A 63 0.14 7.38 -10.33
N VAL A 64 -0.57 8.51 -10.19
CA VAL A 64 -2.01 8.51 -9.92
C VAL A 64 -2.77 8.10 -11.18
N LYS A 65 -3.79 7.26 -10.98
CA LYS A 65 -4.76 6.89 -11.98
C LYS A 65 -6.17 7.22 -11.49
N ALA A 66 -6.94 7.90 -12.33
CA ALA A 66 -8.36 8.04 -12.11
C ALA A 66 -9.04 6.65 -12.13
N MET A 67 -10.13 6.49 -11.37
CA MET A 67 -10.93 5.27 -11.39
C MET A 67 -11.52 4.97 -12.77
N GLY A 68 -11.83 6.03 -13.55
CA GLY A 68 -12.47 5.91 -14.84
C GLY A 68 -13.93 5.43 -14.72
N THR A 69 -14.52 5.10 -15.87
CA THR A 69 -15.88 4.54 -15.92
C THR A 69 -15.86 3.08 -15.47
N LEU A 70 -16.79 2.74 -14.58
CA LEU A 70 -17.01 1.36 -14.15
C LEU A 70 -17.87 0.61 -15.18
N ILE A 71 -17.62 -0.68 -15.34
CA ILE A 71 -18.41 -1.56 -16.20
C ILE A 71 -19.47 -2.28 -15.36
N ASP A 72 -20.57 -2.67 -15.99
CA ASP A 72 -21.67 -3.44 -15.37
C ASP A 72 -22.17 -2.84 -14.04
N GLN A 73 -22.14 -1.51 -13.95
CA GLN A 73 -22.63 -0.80 -12.79
C GLN A 73 -24.11 -1.10 -12.59
N GLY A 74 -24.48 -1.52 -11.38
CA GLY A 74 -25.87 -1.87 -11.07
C GLY A 74 -26.23 -3.33 -11.31
N TYR A 75 -25.33 -4.15 -11.86
CA TYR A 75 -25.64 -5.54 -12.23
C TYR A 75 -25.85 -6.46 -11.01
N TYR A 76 -24.93 -6.43 -10.03
CA TYR A 76 -24.96 -7.34 -8.87
C TYR A 76 -25.80 -6.85 -7.69
N THR A 77 -27.08 -6.52 -7.94
CA THR A 77 -28.02 -6.08 -6.88
C THR A 77 -28.20 -7.10 -5.75
N GLY A 78 -27.95 -8.39 -6.01
CA GLY A 78 -28.02 -9.47 -5.03
C GLY A 78 -26.86 -9.52 -4.02
N ILE A 79 -25.78 -8.75 -4.22
CA ILE A 79 -24.76 -8.55 -3.19
C ILE A 79 -25.35 -7.62 -2.13
N THR A 80 -25.37 -8.04 -0.88
CA THR A 80 -25.89 -7.24 0.23
C THR A 80 -24.89 -7.17 1.39
N CYS A 81 -24.81 -6.01 2.02
CA CYS A 81 -23.99 -5.75 3.19
C CYS A 81 -24.63 -4.64 4.05
N ALA A 82 -24.05 -4.34 5.20
CA ALA A 82 -24.53 -3.27 6.07
C ALA A 82 -24.39 -1.86 5.47
N PHE A 83 -23.64 -1.72 4.37
CA PHE A 83 -23.39 -0.44 3.71
C PHE A 83 -24.31 -0.19 2.51
N GLY A 84 -25.05 -1.21 2.06
CA GLY A 84 -25.95 -1.14 0.91
C GLY A 84 -25.98 -2.44 0.12
N ASN A 85 -26.27 -2.32 -1.18
CA ASN A 85 -26.28 -3.46 -2.10
C ASN A 85 -25.38 -3.22 -3.31
N GLY A 86 -25.01 -4.29 -4.01
CA GLY A 86 -24.12 -4.24 -5.17
C GLY A 86 -24.67 -3.47 -6.37
N GLY A 87 -25.94 -3.05 -6.33
CA GLY A 87 -26.51 -2.12 -7.32
C GLY A 87 -25.86 -0.73 -7.31
N ALA A 88 -25.20 -0.36 -6.20
CA ALA A 88 -24.41 0.87 -6.11
C ALA A 88 -22.98 0.73 -6.68
N LEU A 89 -22.56 -0.49 -7.03
CA LEU A 89 -21.20 -0.78 -7.48
C LEU A 89 -21.15 -1.09 -8.97
N GLY A 90 -19.97 -0.90 -9.55
CA GLY A 90 -19.60 -1.45 -10.86
C GLY A 90 -18.17 -1.98 -10.82
N PHE A 91 -17.81 -2.81 -11.80
CA PHE A 91 -16.47 -3.36 -11.90
C PHE A 91 -15.48 -2.32 -12.40
N LEU A 92 -14.27 -2.37 -11.85
CA LEU A 92 -13.17 -1.60 -12.40
C LEU A 92 -12.82 -2.13 -13.79
N ASN A 93 -12.70 -1.23 -14.76
CA ASN A 93 -12.29 -1.59 -16.10
C ASN A 93 -10.87 -2.19 -16.08
N SER A 94 -10.65 -3.27 -16.84
CA SER A 94 -9.37 -3.96 -16.93
C SER A 94 -8.24 -3.04 -17.40
N ASN A 95 -8.53 -1.99 -18.17
CA ASN A 95 -7.54 -1.01 -18.61
C ASN A 95 -6.91 -0.17 -17.47
N VAL A 96 -7.59 -0.05 -16.32
CA VAL A 96 -7.04 0.63 -15.14
C VAL A 96 -5.93 -0.22 -14.53
N ILE A 97 -6.08 -1.54 -14.63
CA ILE A 97 -5.24 -2.57 -14.05
C ILE A 97 -4.29 -3.15 -15.10
N VAL A 98 -3.12 -2.56 -15.22
CA VAL A 98 -2.05 -3.06 -16.11
C VAL A 98 -0.91 -3.69 -15.32
N ASN A 99 -0.32 -4.76 -15.87
CA ASN A 99 0.96 -5.34 -15.44
C ASN A 99 1.07 -5.68 -13.94
N ARG A 100 0.12 -6.45 -13.40
CA ARG A 100 0.14 -6.85 -11.97
C ARG A 100 1.36 -7.65 -11.52
N ASN A 101 2.09 -8.26 -12.46
CA ASN A 101 3.33 -8.96 -12.16
C ASN A 101 4.45 -7.99 -11.75
N THR A 102 4.38 -6.72 -12.17
CA THR A 102 5.42 -5.72 -11.93
C THR A 102 4.92 -4.48 -11.19
N THR A 103 3.60 -4.33 -11.05
CA THR A 103 2.94 -3.13 -10.53
C THR A 103 1.98 -3.48 -9.40
N GLN A 104 2.23 -2.88 -8.25
CA GLN A 104 1.36 -2.86 -7.09
C GLN A 104 0.38 -1.69 -7.20
N TYR A 105 -0.88 -1.93 -6.84
CA TYR A 105 -1.93 -0.92 -6.84
C TYR A 105 -2.36 -0.57 -5.42
N TRP A 106 -2.59 0.71 -5.21
CA TRP A 106 -3.10 1.29 -3.98
C TRP A 106 -4.37 2.04 -4.31
N PHE A 107 -5.35 1.98 -3.42
CA PHE A 107 -6.60 2.70 -3.59
C PHE A 107 -6.80 3.70 -2.46
N GLN A 108 -7.22 4.90 -2.81
CA GLN A 108 -7.63 5.92 -1.86
C GLN A 108 -9.13 6.16 -2.06
N LEU A 109 -9.91 5.71 -1.08
CA LEU A 109 -11.34 6.02 -0.99
C LEU A 109 -11.48 7.44 -0.41
N GLN A 110 -12.07 8.36 -1.17
CA GLN A 110 -12.06 9.80 -0.86
C GLN A 110 -13.42 10.33 -0.41
N THR A 111 -14.50 9.65 -0.78
CA THR A 111 -15.86 10.10 -0.51
C THR A 111 -16.38 9.51 0.79
N ASP A 112 -16.74 10.36 1.76
CA ASP A 112 -17.35 9.92 3.01
C ASP A 112 -18.72 9.28 2.73
N GLY A 113 -19.01 8.16 3.38
CA GLY A 113 -20.20 7.35 3.13
C GLY A 113 -20.07 6.36 1.96
N ALA A 114 -19.12 6.57 1.04
CA ALA A 114 -18.88 5.63 -0.04
C ALA A 114 -18.22 4.34 0.47
N TRP A 115 -18.47 3.26 -0.27
CA TRP A 115 -17.90 1.95 0.05
C TRP A 115 -17.51 1.20 -1.23
N CYS A 116 -16.71 0.16 -1.06
CA CYS A 116 -16.29 -0.71 -2.16
C CYS A 116 -16.19 -2.17 -1.70
N PHE A 117 -16.19 -3.07 -2.66
CA PHE A 117 -15.83 -4.47 -2.49
C PHE A 117 -14.53 -4.76 -3.27
N PRO A 118 -13.39 -4.26 -2.76
CA PRO A 118 -12.17 -4.13 -3.54
C PRO A 118 -11.60 -5.48 -3.99
N GLY A 119 -11.67 -6.52 -3.16
CA GLY A 119 -11.19 -7.85 -3.55
C GLY A 119 -11.93 -8.45 -4.75
N ALA A 120 -13.20 -8.08 -4.93
CA ALA A 120 -14.03 -8.44 -6.07
C ALA A 120 -14.03 -7.37 -7.19
N TYR A 121 -13.10 -6.40 -7.16
CA TYR A 121 -12.96 -5.35 -8.18
C TYR A 121 -14.18 -4.44 -8.35
N LEU A 122 -15.08 -4.42 -7.36
CA LEU A 122 -16.31 -3.65 -7.40
C LEU A 122 -16.17 -2.38 -6.56
N PHE A 123 -16.46 -1.22 -7.15
CA PHE A 123 -16.31 0.08 -6.52
C PHE A 123 -17.57 0.92 -6.71
N MET A 124 -17.84 1.86 -5.79
CA MET A 124 -18.80 2.92 -6.08
C MET A 124 -18.19 3.89 -7.11
N PRO A 125 -18.96 4.35 -8.10
CA PRO A 125 -18.49 5.34 -9.09
C PRO A 125 -17.98 6.61 -8.41
N ASN A 126 -16.89 7.18 -8.94
CA ASN A 126 -16.31 8.44 -8.48
C ASN A 126 -15.96 8.47 -6.98
N SER A 127 -15.81 7.31 -6.34
CA SER A 127 -15.57 7.24 -4.89
C SER A 127 -14.11 7.45 -4.49
N GLY A 128 -13.17 7.32 -5.44
CA GLY A 128 -11.75 7.41 -5.17
C GLY A 128 -10.86 7.32 -6.40
N ARG A 129 -9.58 7.08 -6.15
CA ARG A 129 -8.52 7.04 -7.16
C ARG A 129 -7.46 5.98 -6.81
N PHE A 130 -6.67 5.61 -7.80
CA PHE A 130 -5.60 4.64 -7.66
C PHE A 130 -4.22 5.30 -7.72
N MET A 131 -3.26 4.67 -7.06
CA MET A 131 -1.84 4.96 -7.19
C MET A 131 -1.13 3.67 -7.55
N THR A 132 -0.15 3.75 -8.46
CA THR A 132 0.70 2.62 -8.80
C THR A 132 2.06 2.73 -8.14
N SER A 133 2.65 1.59 -7.81
CA SER A 133 4.07 1.48 -7.50
C SER A 133 4.67 0.26 -8.18
N THR A 134 5.94 0.30 -8.57
CA THR A 134 6.63 -0.76 -9.30
C THR A 134 8.01 -1.05 -8.74
N HIS A 135 8.44 -2.31 -8.80
CA HIS A 135 9.80 -2.72 -8.45
C HIS A 135 10.77 -2.70 -9.66
N THR A 136 10.27 -2.44 -10.87
CA THR A 136 11.11 -2.46 -12.08
C THR A 136 11.74 -1.10 -12.39
N ALA A 137 11.12 0.01 -11.98
CA ALA A 137 11.72 1.34 -12.08
C ALA A 137 13.11 1.36 -11.40
N THR A 138 14.07 2.12 -11.91
CA THR A 138 15.43 2.19 -11.35
C THR A 138 15.59 3.48 -10.56
N PRO A 139 16.12 3.43 -9.32
CA PRO A 139 16.38 4.64 -8.56
C PRO A 139 17.37 5.54 -9.29
N THR A 140 17.24 6.85 -9.13
CA THR A 140 18.25 7.83 -9.51
C THR A 140 19.30 7.93 -8.42
N SER A 141 20.57 7.74 -8.79
CA SER A 141 21.74 7.97 -7.93
C SER A 141 21.86 9.45 -7.56
N GLY A 142 22.33 9.75 -6.36
CA GLY A 142 22.61 11.14 -5.98
C GLY A 142 23.26 11.27 -4.61
N TYR A 143 22.56 10.85 -3.56
CA TYR A 143 23.08 10.89 -2.18
C TYR A 143 22.69 9.62 -1.42
N LEU A 144 23.62 9.10 -0.62
CA LEU A 144 23.47 7.86 0.16
C LEU A 144 22.95 6.69 -0.69
N ASP A 145 23.72 6.33 -1.71
CA ASP A 145 23.35 5.25 -2.62
C ASP A 145 23.56 3.87 -1.98
N VAL A 146 22.56 3.00 -2.13
CA VAL A 146 22.60 1.61 -1.70
C VAL A 146 22.64 0.70 -2.91
N PHE A 147 23.71 -0.07 -2.99
CA PHE A 147 23.94 -1.06 -4.04
C PHE A 147 23.80 -2.47 -3.49
N ASN A 148 23.18 -3.36 -4.27
CA ASN A 148 23.18 -4.78 -3.95
C ASN A 148 24.55 -5.41 -4.24
N ALA A 149 24.72 -6.69 -3.88
CA ALA A 149 25.97 -7.43 -4.09
C ALA A 149 26.41 -7.51 -5.56
N SER A 150 25.49 -7.36 -6.51
CA SER A 150 25.76 -7.31 -7.96
C SER A 150 26.09 -5.91 -8.47
N GLY A 151 26.21 -4.90 -7.60
CA GLY A 151 26.50 -3.51 -7.96
C GLY A 151 25.33 -2.74 -8.57
N THR A 152 24.10 -3.25 -8.46
CA THR A 152 22.88 -2.57 -8.93
C THR A 152 22.39 -1.59 -7.87
N LEU A 153 22.08 -0.36 -8.27
CA LEU A 153 21.46 0.63 -7.38
C LEU A 153 20.04 0.19 -7.03
N ILE A 154 19.77 0.00 -5.75
CA ILE A 154 18.49 -0.51 -5.23
C ILE A 154 17.76 0.52 -4.36
N TRP A 155 18.48 1.50 -3.82
CA TRP A 155 17.92 2.65 -3.12
C TRP A 155 18.87 3.85 -3.20
N SER A 156 18.33 5.07 -3.16
CA SER A 156 19.09 6.31 -3.03
C SER A 156 18.23 7.33 -2.30
N ALA A 157 18.83 8.18 -1.45
CA ALA A 157 18.10 9.24 -0.78
C ALA A 157 17.49 10.22 -1.79
N ALA A 158 18.13 10.41 -2.95
CA ALA A 158 17.61 11.22 -4.05
C ALA A 158 16.27 10.69 -4.60
N SER A 159 16.04 9.37 -4.50
CA SER A 159 14.81 8.71 -4.96
C SER A 159 13.83 8.40 -3.82
N ALA A 160 14.15 8.74 -2.57
CA ALA A 160 13.30 8.39 -1.43
C ALA A 160 11.90 9.05 -1.51
N ALA A 161 11.82 10.25 -2.11
CA ALA A 161 10.55 10.93 -2.34
C ALA A 161 9.63 10.17 -3.31
N THR A 162 10.19 9.38 -4.22
CA THR A 162 9.43 8.60 -5.20
C THR A 162 9.04 7.23 -4.65
N MET A 163 9.12 6.96 -3.35
CA MET A 163 8.76 5.66 -2.77
C MET A 163 7.53 5.80 -1.86
N PRO A 164 6.60 4.82 -1.85
CA PRO A 164 5.50 4.81 -0.90
C PRO A 164 6.03 4.70 0.53
N ARG A 165 5.54 5.55 1.42
CA ARG A 165 5.85 5.47 2.86
C ARG A 165 4.76 4.68 3.54
N ILE A 166 5.09 3.51 4.07
CA ILE A 166 4.15 2.73 4.89
C ILE A 166 3.98 3.44 6.23
N VAL A 167 2.74 3.78 6.57
CA VAL A 167 2.39 4.57 7.76
C VAL A 167 1.60 3.79 8.80
N GLY A 168 1.20 2.55 8.48
CA GLY A 168 0.47 1.67 9.37
C GLY A 168 -0.41 0.70 8.60
N PHE A 169 -1.45 0.22 9.26
CA PHE A 169 -2.40 -0.74 8.71
C PHE A 169 -3.83 -0.32 9.04
N LEU A 170 -4.78 -0.52 8.12
CA LEU A 170 -6.17 -0.70 8.50
C LEU A 170 -6.33 -2.13 8.96
N SER A 171 -6.60 -2.32 10.24
CA SER A 171 -6.59 -3.65 10.84
C SER A 171 -7.81 -3.92 11.70
N ALA A 172 -8.36 -5.12 11.56
CA ALA A 172 -9.17 -5.76 12.58
C ALA A 172 -8.35 -6.90 13.18
N GLY A 173 -8.12 -6.86 14.49
CA GLY A 173 -7.26 -7.83 15.17
C GLY A 173 -7.81 -9.25 15.18
N ALA A 174 -7.00 -10.20 15.62
CA ALA A 174 -7.45 -11.57 15.87
C ALA A 174 -8.63 -11.58 16.87
N GLY A 175 -9.57 -12.50 16.69
CA GLY A 175 -10.76 -12.58 17.55
C GLY A 175 -11.90 -11.64 17.14
N VAL A 176 -11.66 -10.69 16.24
CA VAL A 176 -12.70 -9.79 15.75
C VAL A 176 -13.56 -10.49 14.70
N ASP A 177 -14.87 -10.55 14.96
CA ASP A 177 -15.84 -11.12 14.02
C ASP A 177 -16.23 -10.11 12.93
N LEU A 178 -15.63 -10.28 11.76
CA LEU A 178 -15.93 -9.48 10.58
C LEU A 178 -17.23 -9.88 9.88
N SER A 179 -17.98 -10.89 10.35
CA SER A 179 -19.36 -11.11 9.86
C SER A 179 -20.27 -9.90 10.16
N SER A 180 -19.93 -9.17 11.23
CA SER A 180 -20.52 -7.90 11.64
C SER A 180 -19.67 -6.70 11.20
N VAL A 181 -20.25 -5.49 11.27
CA VAL A 181 -19.51 -4.27 10.95
C VAL A 181 -18.55 -3.92 12.06
N VAL A 182 -17.30 -3.67 11.68
CA VAL A 182 -16.25 -3.24 12.59
C VAL A 182 -15.68 -1.90 12.12
N THR A 183 -15.60 -0.93 13.01
CA THR A 183 -14.93 0.34 12.71
C THR A 183 -13.44 0.23 12.98
N VAL A 184 -12.64 0.67 12.01
CA VAL A 184 -11.18 0.70 12.05
C VAL A 184 -10.68 2.12 11.78
N THR A 185 -9.53 2.47 12.35
CA THR A 185 -8.96 3.82 12.26
C THR A 185 -7.65 3.82 11.50
N SER A 186 -7.43 4.85 10.70
CA SER A 186 -6.16 5.14 10.05
C SER A 186 -5.32 6.12 10.89
N PRO A 187 -4.00 5.91 11.01
CA PRO A 187 -3.10 6.85 11.68
C PRO A 187 -2.88 8.14 10.88
N VAL A 188 -3.29 8.17 9.61
CA VAL A 188 -3.19 9.35 8.74
C VAL A 188 -4.52 9.64 8.05
N ALA A 189 -4.77 10.89 7.70
CA ALA A 189 -5.93 11.28 6.91
C ALA A 189 -5.78 10.82 5.45
N ASN A 190 -6.88 10.37 4.85
CA ASN A 190 -6.95 9.94 3.45
C ASN A 190 -5.85 8.93 3.05
N PRO A 191 -5.69 7.80 3.76
CA PRO A 191 -4.63 6.86 3.44
C PRO A 191 -4.85 6.19 2.07
N TRP A 192 -3.76 5.78 1.45
CA TRP A 192 -3.78 4.83 0.34
C TRP A 192 -3.68 3.43 0.91
N PHE A 193 -4.68 2.58 0.75
CA PHE A 193 -4.61 1.20 1.21
C PHE A 193 -4.16 0.27 0.08
N CYS A 194 -3.38 -0.75 0.44
CA CYS A 194 -2.85 -1.71 -0.51
C CYS A 194 -3.97 -2.60 -1.05
N TRP A 195 -4.36 -2.39 -2.30
CA TRP A 195 -5.52 -3.05 -2.87
C TRP A 195 -5.32 -4.56 -2.99
N SER A 196 -4.12 -5.04 -3.33
CA SER A 196 -3.84 -6.48 -3.45
C SER A 196 -4.02 -7.27 -2.15
N GLN A 197 -4.03 -6.59 -0.99
CA GLN A 197 -4.24 -7.23 0.32
C GLN A 197 -5.72 -7.35 0.69
N CYS A 198 -6.63 -6.86 -0.15
CA CYS A 198 -8.07 -6.96 0.08
C CYS A 198 -8.61 -8.30 -0.45
N PRO A 199 -9.11 -9.20 0.41
CA PRO A 199 -9.69 -10.46 -0.03
C PRO A 199 -11.07 -10.23 -0.64
N GLY A 200 -11.38 -10.93 -1.73
CA GLY A 200 -12.73 -10.97 -2.24
C GLY A 200 -12.87 -11.71 -3.56
N ASN A 201 -14.07 -12.20 -3.80
CA ASN A 201 -14.47 -12.85 -5.04
C ASN A 201 -15.98 -12.73 -5.25
N VAL A 202 -16.38 -12.65 -6.51
CA VAL A 202 -17.76 -12.75 -6.98
C VAL A 202 -17.78 -13.77 -8.10
N SER A 203 -18.78 -14.66 -8.11
CA SER A 203 -19.00 -15.66 -9.14
C SER A 203 -20.49 -15.82 -9.41
N ASP A 204 -20.89 -15.93 -10.65
CA ASP A 204 -22.26 -16.22 -11.03
C ASP A 204 -22.32 -17.14 -12.26
N ASP A 205 -23.46 -17.81 -12.44
CA ASP A 205 -23.80 -18.61 -13.63
C ASP A 205 -24.97 -18.00 -14.43
N GLY A 206 -25.26 -16.71 -14.21
CA GLY A 206 -26.44 -16.02 -14.74
C GLY A 206 -27.75 -16.26 -13.98
N THR A 207 -27.81 -17.24 -13.06
CA THR A 207 -29.00 -17.53 -12.23
C THR A 207 -28.70 -17.46 -10.74
N VAL A 208 -27.56 -18.00 -10.32
CA VAL A 208 -27.11 -18.11 -8.94
C VAL A 208 -25.87 -17.26 -8.74
N LEU A 209 -25.92 -16.41 -7.72
CA LEU A 209 -24.83 -15.52 -7.32
C LEU A 209 -24.15 -16.03 -6.05
N GLY A 210 -22.84 -16.23 -6.14
CA GLY A 210 -21.94 -16.48 -5.01
C GLY A 210 -20.92 -15.36 -4.82
N TYR A 211 -20.62 -15.02 -3.59
CA TYR A 211 -19.58 -14.04 -3.26
C TYR A 211 -19.01 -14.28 -1.87
N SER A 212 -17.77 -13.86 -1.65
CA SER A 212 -17.15 -13.82 -0.33
C SER A 212 -16.02 -12.79 -0.30
N GLY A 213 -15.89 -12.04 0.79
CA GLY A 213 -14.76 -11.14 0.98
C GLY A 213 -15.06 -9.87 1.76
N LEU A 214 -14.04 -9.01 1.83
CA LEU A 214 -14.06 -7.78 2.61
C LEU A 214 -14.66 -6.62 1.82
N VAL A 215 -15.70 -6.00 2.37
CA VAL A 215 -16.17 -4.68 1.97
C VAL A 215 -15.60 -3.62 2.90
N ILE A 216 -15.27 -2.46 2.33
CA ILE A 216 -14.67 -1.33 3.04
C ILE A 216 -15.54 -0.10 2.78
N LYS A 217 -16.02 0.53 3.85
CA LYS A 217 -16.69 1.82 3.81
C LYS A 217 -15.81 2.90 4.42
N ARG A 218 -15.86 4.09 3.85
CA ARG A 218 -15.26 5.27 4.47
C ARG A 218 -16.31 6.01 5.30
N ASN A 219 -15.98 6.29 6.55
CA ASN A 219 -16.81 7.10 7.44
C ASN A 219 -16.31 8.55 7.51
N SER A 220 -14.99 8.73 7.53
CA SER A 220 -14.30 10.02 7.49
C SER A 220 -12.88 9.85 6.94
N SER A 221 -12.06 10.92 6.95
CA SER A 221 -10.66 10.86 6.49
C SER A 221 -9.77 9.92 7.28
N THR A 222 -10.12 9.56 8.51
CA THR A 222 -9.35 8.64 9.37
C THR A 222 -10.17 7.46 9.89
N SER A 223 -11.46 7.36 9.56
CA SER A 223 -12.35 6.30 10.04
C SER A 223 -12.94 5.51 8.88
N PHE A 224 -12.86 4.19 8.96
CA PHE A 224 -13.38 3.24 7.99
C PHE A 224 -14.17 2.15 8.69
N SER A 225 -15.04 1.47 7.96
CA SER A 225 -15.76 0.30 8.44
C SER A 225 -15.49 -0.90 7.55
N PHE A 226 -15.23 -2.03 8.19
CA PHE A 226 -15.03 -3.33 7.57
C PHE A 226 -16.24 -4.21 7.80
N GLN A 227 -16.57 -5.02 6.82
CA GLN A 227 -17.42 -6.18 6.98
C GLN A 227 -16.95 -7.25 5.97
N TYR A 228 -16.86 -8.49 6.41
CA TYR A 228 -16.70 -9.64 5.55
C TYR A 228 -18.08 -10.19 5.23
N ILE A 229 -18.44 -10.19 3.95
CA ILE A 229 -19.72 -10.71 3.47
C ILE A 229 -19.51 -12.03 2.75
N ASN A 230 -20.49 -12.93 2.81
CA ASN A 230 -20.46 -14.15 2.00
C ASN A 230 -21.87 -14.65 1.66
N LYS A 231 -21.99 -15.31 0.52
CA LYS A 231 -23.14 -16.09 0.06
C LYS A 231 -22.67 -17.21 -0.85
N LEU A 232 -23.06 -18.45 -0.56
CA LEU A 232 -22.67 -19.65 -1.33
C LEU A 232 -21.15 -19.81 -1.55
N GLN A 233 -20.35 -19.14 -0.74
CA GLN A 233 -18.89 -19.19 -0.70
C GLN A 233 -18.44 -19.13 0.78
N ARG A 234 -17.13 -19.29 1.00
CA ARG A 234 -16.53 -19.39 2.34
C ARG A 234 -16.91 -18.18 3.20
N SER A 235 -17.34 -18.46 4.43
CA SER A 235 -17.48 -17.45 5.49
C SER A 235 -16.12 -16.93 5.95
N TYR A 236 -16.14 -15.83 6.70
CA TYR A 236 -14.93 -15.24 7.28
C TYR A 236 -14.12 -16.26 8.10
N THR A 237 -14.77 -17.02 8.97
CA THR A 237 -14.12 -18.02 9.83
C THR A 237 -13.49 -19.16 9.02
N GLN A 238 -14.14 -19.59 7.94
CA GLN A 238 -13.60 -20.60 7.02
C GLN A 238 -12.44 -20.08 6.16
N ALA A 239 -12.44 -18.79 5.81
CA ALA A 239 -11.41 -18.19 4.97
C ALA A 239 -10.16 -17.76 5.75
N MET A 240 -10.35 -17.19 6.95
CA MET A 240 -9.29 -16.49 7.70
C MET A 240 -9.00 -17.12 9.07
N GLY A 241 -9.77 -18.11 9.52
CA GLY A 241 -9.48 -18.85 10.76
C GLY A 241 -9.43 -17.98 12.03
N ASN A 242 -10.09 -16.81 12.02
CA ASN A 242 -10.10 -15.82 13.11
C ASN A 242 -8.79 -15.04 13.35
N ASN A 243 -7.85 -15.06 12.39
CA ASN A 243 -6.55 -14.39 12.50
C ASN A 243 -6.61 -12.85 12.36
N GLY A 244 -7.78 -12.28 12.05
CA GLY A 244 -7.92 -10.87 11.74
C GLY A 244 -7.48 -10.54 10.31
N ILE A 245 -7.42 -9.25 10.00
CA ILE A 245 -6.96 -8.73 8.72
C ILE A 245 -6.11 -7.48 8.93
N GLN A 246 -5.07 -7.33 8.11
CA GLN A 246 -4.22 -6.14 8.09
C GLN A 246 -3.98 -5.73 6.64
N ILE A 247 -4.42 -4.52 6.30
CA ILE A 247 -4.19 -3.92 4.97
C ILE A 247 -3.23 -2.75 5.16
N ALA A 248 -2.07 -2.82 4.51
CA ALA A 248 -1.04 -1.81 4.60
C ALA A 248 -1.55 -0.46 4.09
N LEU A 249 -1.19 0.60 4.80
CA LEU A 249 -1.47 1.97 4.44
C LEU A 249 -0.20 2.67 4.03
N ALA A 250 -0.30 3.48 2.98
CA ALA A 250 0.79 4.30 2.48
C ALA A 250 0.39 5.76 2.33
N THR A 251 1.40 6.62 2.37
CA THR A 251 1.38 7.99 1.85
C THR A 251 2.39 8.11 0.71
N PHE A 252 2.07 8.92 -0.30
CA PHE A 252 2.93 9.19 -1.43
C PHE A 252 3.31 10.66 -1.42
N THR A 253 4.59 10.98 -1.57
CA THR A 253 5.03 12.38 -1.56
C THR A 253 4.31 13.16 -2.66
N GLY A 254 3.64 14.25 -2.28
CA GLY A 254 2.85 15.08 -3.21
C GLY A 254 1.39 14.67 -3.41
N PHE A 255 0.86 13.70 -2.67
CA PHE A 255 -0.52 13.19 -2.83
C PHE A 255 -1.27 12.87 -1.54
#